data_AF-A0A4V6KRB6-F1
#
_entry.id   AF-A0A4V6KRB6-F1
#
_cell.length_a   1.000
_cell.length_b   1.000
_cell.length_c   1.000
_cell.angle_alpha   90.00
_cell.angle_beta   90.00
_cell.angle_gamma   90.00
#
_symmetry.space_group_name_H-M   'P 1'
#
loop_
_entity.id
_entity.type
_entity.pdbx_description
1 polymer ?
#
loop_
_entity_poly.entity_id
_entity_poly.type
_entity_poly.pdbx_seq_one_letter_code
_entity_poly.pdbx_strand_id
1 'polypeptide(L)' 'MFKLIYDNPQTYWAAYEMAEKLVDIEESFHLWRFRHMKTVERIIGFKSGTGGSSGVSFLKKALELTFFPELLDVRTEIGA' A
#
# COMPACT_ATOMS: atom_id res chain seq x y z
N MET A 1 -4.73 -17.65 8.53
CA MET A 1 -4.77 -18.27 7.18
C MET A 1 -3.48 -17.99 6.41
N PHE A 2 -3.08 -16.72 6.21
CA PHE A 2 -1.85 -16.38 5.49
C PHE A 2 -0.58 -16.98 6.11
N LYS A 3 -0.47 -17.04 7.44
CA LYS A 3 0.69 -17.66 8.11
C LYS A 3 0.97 -19.08 7.61
N LEU A 4 -0.07 -19.92 7.46
CA LEU A 4 0.07 -21.28 6.93
C LEU A 4 0.65 -21.30 5.51
N ILE A 5 0.19 -20.39 4.65
CA ILE A 5 0.66 -20.25 3.26
C ILE A 5 2.14 -19.83 3.24
N TYR A 6 2.50 -18.82 4.04
CA TYR A 6 3.87 -18.29 4.12
C TYR A 6 4.85 -19.27 4.79
N ASP A 7 4.41 -20.07 5.77
CA ASP A 7 5.24 -21.08 6.42
C ASP A 7 5.42 -22.34 5.53
N ASN A 8 4.59 -22.55 4.51
CA ASN A 8 4.63 -23.74 3.64
C ASN A 8 4.53 -23.38 2.13
N PRO A 9 5.44 -22.56 1.57
CA PRO A 9 5.31 -22.02 0.22
C PRO A 9 5.42 -23.09 -0.87
N GLN A 10 6.11 -24.20 -0.64
CA GLN A 10 6.21 -25.30 -1.61
C GLN A 10 4.89 -26.04 -1.77
N THR A 11 4.10 -26.15 -0.70
CA THR A 11 2.78 -26.77 -0.71
C THR A 11 1.72 -25.81 -1.27
N TYR A 12 1.81 -24.52 -0.95
CA TYR A 12 0.81 -23.50 -1.30
C TYR A 12 1.33 -22.47 -2.30
N TRP A 13 2.15 -22.89 -3.27
CA TRP A 13 2.87 -21.98 -4.17
C TRP A 13 1.98 -20.95 -4.85
N ALA A 14 0.86 -21.38 -5.47
CA ALA A 14 -0.01 -20.46 -6.19
C ALA A 14 -0.64 -19.38 -5.28
N ALA A 15 -0.96 -19.73 -4.03
CA ALA A 15 -1.50 -18.78 -3.07
C ALA A 15 -0.41 -17.83 -2.54
N TYR A 16 0.79 -18.36 -2.27
CA TYR A 16 1.95 -17.58 -1.89
C TYR A 16 2.33 -16.57 -2.99
N GLU A 17 2.48 -17.02 -4.22
CA GLU A 17 2.82 -16.18 -5.37
C GLU A 17 1.78 -15.07 -5.57
N MET A 18 0.49 -15.41 -5.51
CA MET A 18 -0.58 -14.41 -5.62
C MET A 18 -0.51 -13.38 -4.49
N ALA A 19 -0.27 -13.80 -3.24
CA ALA A 19 -0.13 -12.88 -2.12
C ALA A 19 1.03 -11.90 -2.32
N GLU A 20 2.18 -12.37 -2.79
CA GLU A 20 3.32 -11.50 -3.13
C GLU A 20 2.98 -10.54 -4.28
N LYS A 21 2.26 -10.99 -5.31
CA LYS A 21 1.82 -10.09 -6.40
C LYS A 21 0.84 -9.01 -5.94
N LEU A 22 -0.03 -9.29 -4.98
CA LEU A 22 -0.91 -8.28 -4.41
C LEU A 22 -0.12 -7.23 -3.61
N VAL A 23 0.93 -7.65 -2.91
CA VAL A 23 1.83 -6.76 -2.18
C VAL A 23 2.62 -5.86 -3.15
N ASP A 24 3.14 -6.42 -4.25
CA ASP A 24 3.80 -5.65 -5.32
C ASP A 24 2.89 -4.54 -5.90
N ILE A 25 1.60 -4.86 -6.08
CA ILE A 25 0.59 -3.92 -6.58
C ILE A 25 0.34 -2.80 -5.56
N GLU A 26 0.16 -3.14 -4.29
CA GLU A 26 -0.07 -2.15 -3.23
C GLU A 26 1.13 -1.20 -3.07
N GLU A 27 2.36 -1.73 -3.07
CA GLU A 27 3.58 -0.92 -3.01
C GLU A 27 3.64 0.05 -4.20
N SER A 28 3.40 -0.45 -5.41
CA SER A 28 3.36 0.38 -6.62
C SER A 28 2.30 1.49 -6.53
N PHE A 29 1.14 1.19 -5.94
CA PHE A 29 0.06 2.15 -5.75
C PHE A 29 0.40 3.21 -4.70
N HIS A 30 1.01 2.82 -3.59
CA HIS A 30 1.51 3.76 -2.57
C HIS A 30 2.58 4.69 -3.15
N LEU A 31 3.52 4.16 -3.93
CA LEU A 31 4.53 4.97 -4.62
C LEU A 31 3.89 5.96 -5.59
N TRP A 32 2.86 5.55 -6.32
CA TRP A 32 2.07 6.44 -7.16
C TRP A 32 1.39 7.55 -6.34
N ARG A 33 0.72 7.22 -5.23
CA ARG A 33 0.09 8.23 -4.34
C ARG A 33 1.11 9.23 -3.83
N PHE A 34 2.29 8.76 -3.42
CA PHE A 34 3.35 9.61 -2.92
C PHE A 34 3.88 10.56 -4.00
N ARG A 35 4.21 10.03 -5.19
CA ARG A 35 4.66 10.84 -6.33
C ARG A 35 3.60 11.86 -6.75
N HIS A 36 2.34 11.46 -6.79
CA HIS A 36 1.22 12.37 -7.06
C HIS A 36 1.17 13.51 -6.03
N MET A 37 1.21 13.20 -4.74
CA MET A 37 1.23 14.20 -3.67
C MET A 37 2.43 15.16 -3.82
N LYS A 38 3.64 14.67 -4.08
CA LYS A 38 4.83 15.52 -4.27
C LYS A 38 4.72 16.42 -5.50
N THR A 39 4.12 15.93 -6.58
CA THR A 39 3.84 16.77 -7.76
C THR A 39 2.85 17.87 -7.41
N VAL A 40 1.75 17.58 -6.71
CA VAL A 40 0.78 18.59 -6.28
C VAL A 40 1.43 19.63 -5.36
N GLU A 41 2.23 19.20 -4.38
CA GLU A 41 2.98 20.08 -3.48
C GLU A 41 3.91 21.03 -4.24
N ARG A 42 4.60 20.54 -5.29
CA ARG A 42 5.47 21.37 -6.13
C ARG A 42 4.69 22.42 -6.92
N ILE A 43 3.49 22.10 -7.42
CA ILE A 43 2.74 22.98 -8.33
C ILE A 43 1.90 24.02 -7.58
N ILE A 44 1.22 23.63 -6.50
CA ILE A 44 0.28 24.52 -5.77
C ILE A 44 0.67 24.77 -4.31
N GLY A 45 1.76 24.19 -3.82
CA GLY A 45 2.10 24.23 -2.40
C GLY A 45 1.01 23.58 -1.55
N PHE A 46 0.51 24.32 -0.56
CA PHE A 46 -0.54 23.86 0.36
C PHE A 46 -1.90 24.53 0.12
N LYS A 47 -2.12 25.09 -1.08
CA LYS A 47 -3.43 25.63 -1.46
C LYS A 47 -4.49 24.51 -1.52
N SER A 48 -5.75 24.90 -1.31
CA SER A 48 -6.87 23.97 -1.49
C SER A 48 -6.98 23.55 -2.96
N GLY A 49 -7.35 22.28 -3.18
CA GLY A 49 -7.57 21.74 -4.51
C GLY A 49 -8.85 22.30 -5.12
N THR A 50 -8.90 22.39 -6.45
CA THR A 50 -10.10 22.82 -7.19
C THR A 50 -11.30 21.89 -6.99
N GLY A 51 -11.07 20.64 -6.58
CA GLY A 51 -12.11 19.69 -6.16
C GLY A 51 -12.63 19.88 -4.73
N GLY A 52 -12.27 20.96 -4.04
CA GLY A 52 -12.75 21.27 -2.68
C GLY A 52 -12.00 20.58 -1.54
N SER A 53 -10.95 19.81 -1.83
CA SER A 53 -10.11 19.18 -0.80
C SER A 53 -9.05 20.15 -0.25
N SER A 54 -8.48 19.81 0.89
CA SER A 54 -7.34 20.54 1.50
C SER A 54 -5.99 20.31 0.77
N GLY A 55 -6.01 19.83 -0.48
CA GLY A 55 -4.83 19.63 -1.30
C GLY A 55 -3.88 18.58 -0.73
N VAL A 56 -2.60 18.95 -0.53
CA VAL A 56 -1.55 18.05 -0.03
C VAL A 56 -1.94 17.37 1.30
N SER A 57 -2.61 18.08 2.21
CA SER A 57 -3.03 17.51 3.50
C SER A 57 -4.05 16.39 3.35
N PHE A 58 -4.96 16.49 2.37
CA PHE A 58 -5.88 15.40 2.03
C PHE A 58 -5.12 14.22 1.42
N LEU A 59 -4.22 14.48 0.48
CA LEU A 59 -3.44 13.44 -0.19
C LEU A 59 -2.50 12.68 0.76
N LYS A 60 -1.93 13.35 1.77
CA LYS A 60 -1.14 12.70 2.83
C LYS A 60 -1.94 11.62 3.55
N LYS A 61 -3.21 11.89 3.89
CA LYS A 61 -4.07 10.90 4.56
C LYS A 61 -4.31 9.65 3.69
N ALA A 62 -4.31 9.80 2.38
CA ALA A 62 -4.46 8.66 1.47
C ALA A 62 -3.24 7.73 1.46
N LEU A 63 -2.07 8.16 1.96
CA LEU A 63 -0.89 7.30 2.12
C LEU A 63 -1.04 6.31 3.28
N GLU A 64 -1.88 6.63 4.27
CA GLU A 64 -2.15 5.77 5.43
C GLU A 64 -3.14 4.63 5.11
N LEU A 65 -3.72 4.63 3.90
CA LEU A 65 -4.70 3.62 3.50
C LEU A 65 -4.01 2.40 2.88
N THR A 66 -4.21 1.24 3.49
CA THR A 66 -3.76 -0.06 2.97
C THR A 66 -4.90 -0.80 2.25
N PHE A 67 -4.55 -1.59 1.23
CA PHE A 67 -5.51 -2.44 0.51
C PHE A 67 -5.57 -3.85 1.07
N PHE A 68 -4.42 -4.42 1.44
CA PHE A 68 -4.29 -5.80 1.90
C PHE A 68 -3.60 -5.84 3.28
N PRO A 69 -4.21 -5.27 4.34
CA PRO A 69 -3.61 -5.19 5.67
C PRO A 69 -3.19 -6.56 6.20
N GLU A 70 -4.01 -7.60 5.97
CA GLU A 70 -3.76 -8.96 6.46
C GLU A 70 -2.50 -9.58 5.84
N LEU A 71 -2.14 -9.17 4.61
CA LEU A 71 -0.89 -9.59 4.01
C LEU A 71 0.28 -8.93 4.73
N LEU A 72 0.23 -7.64 5.05
CA LEU A 72 1.33 -6.97 5.76
C LEU A 72 1.44 -7.46 7.22
N ASP A 73 0.31 -7.59 7.92
CA ASP A 73 0.27 -7.99 9.32
C ASP A 73 0.91 -9.36 9.55
N VAL A 74 0.69 -10.32 8.63
CA VAL A 74 1.26 -11.67 8.76
C VAL A 74 2.79 -11.68 8.81
N ARG A 75 3.47 -10.63 8.30
CA ARG A 75 4.94 -10.52 8.38
C ARG A 75 5.44 -10.41 9.82
N THR A 76 4.56 -10.06 10.77
CA THR A 76 4.88 -10.04 12.20
C THR A 76 4.72 -11.40 12.89
N GLU A 77 4.10 -12.38 12.22
CA GLU A 77 3.79 -13.71 12.79
C GLU A 77 4.59 -14.86 12.15
N ILE A 78 5.17 -14.65 10.96
CA ILE A 78 5.96 -15.65 10.24
C ILE A 78 7.42 -15.64 10.71
N GLY A 79 8.09 -16.79 10.67
CA GLY A 79 9.51 -16.91 11.09
C GLY A 79 9.75 -16.89 12.61
N ALA A 80 8.70 -16.88 13.42
CA ALA A 80 8.73 -17.10 14.87
C ALA A 80 8.77 -18.60 15.22
#